data_AF-A0A318IEP1-F1
#
_entry.id   AF-A0A318IEP1-F1
#
_cell.length_a   1.000
_cell.length_b   1.000
_cell.length_c   1.000
_cell.angle_alpha   90.00
_cell.angle_beta   90.00
_cell.angle_gamma   90.00
#
_symmetry.space_group_name_H-M   'P 1'
#
loop_
_entity.id
_entity.type
_entity.pdbx_description
1 polymer ?
#
loop_
_entity_poly.entity_id
_entity_poly.type
_entity_poly.pdbx_seq_one_letter_code
_entity_poly.pdbx_strand_id
1 'polypeptide(L)'
;MSVVSVQVDGNVEFISVLLDTPESAPYLKKDRSVKVLFKEMEVAVTTQKDLDISIENRIAGKIVDVEKGVLLSRLTIETKIGQIIAILSTLSAGQMGLAEKMNVMIMVKMNEIILAP
;
A
#
# COMPACT_ATOMS: atom_id res chain seq x y z
N MET A 1 15.24 6.81 15.28
CA MET A 1 14.50 5.85 14.45
C MET A 1 13.31 5.37 15.24
N SER A 2 12.14 5.30 14.62
CA SER A 2 10.88 4.88 15.24
C SER A 2 10.12 3.94 14.33
N VAL A 3 9.40 3.01 14.93
CA VAL A 3 8.36 2.24 14.25
C VAL A 3 7.01 2.81 14.73
N VAL A 4 6.19 3.25 13.79
CA VAL A 4 4.94 3.94 14.07
C VAL A 4 3.79 3.15 13.43
N SER A 5 2.79 2.84 14.24
CA SER A 5 1.50 2.32 13.78
C SER A 5 0.52 3.47 13.63
N VAL A 6 -0.22 3.49 12.52
CA VAL A 6 -1.22 4.47 12.17
C VAL A 6 -2.52 3.77 11.80
N GLN A 7 -3.62 4.15 12.45
CA GLN A 7 -4.94 3.68 12.09
C GLN A 7 -5.55 4.58 10.99
N VAL A 8 -6.04 3.94 9.93
CA VAL A 8 -6.75 4.56 8.81
C VAL A 8 -8.14 3.92 8.74
N ASP A 9 -9.18 4.76 8.69
CA ASP A 9 -10.59 4.35 8.58
C ASP A 9 -11.00 3.23 9.56
N GLY A 10 -10.65 3.41 10.84
CA GLY A 10 -11.04 2.60 12.01
C GLY A 10 -10.50 1.17 12.08
N ASN A 11 -10.17 0.54 10.95
CA ASN A 11 -9.86 -0.90 10.86
C ASN A 11 -8.68 -1.22 9.94
N VAL A 12 -8.05 -0.25 9.28
CA VAL A 12 -6.75 -0.46 8.60
C VAL A 12 -5.65 0.03 9.49
N GLU A 13 -4.64 -0.80 9.69
CA GLU A 13 -3.40 -0.39 10.33
C GLU A 13 -2.30 -0.33 9.27
N PHE A 14 -1.56 0.77 9.27
CA PHE A 14 -0.28 0.87 8.58
C PHE A 14 0.84 0.97 9.60
N ILE A 15 1.95 0.30 9.33
CA ILE A 15 3.19 0.38 10.06
C ILE A 15 4.22 1.03 9.14
N SER A 16 4.93 2.01 9.68
CA SER A 16 6.04 2.71 9.02
C SER A 16 7.28 2.69 9.91
N VAL A 17 8.45 2.57 9.28
CA VAL A 17 9.73 2.84 9.94
C VAL A 17 10.29 4.18 9.47
N LEU A 18 10.58 5.06 10.43
CA LEU A 18 11.07 6.41 10.17
C LEU A 18 12.40 6.65 10.88
N LEU A 19 13.25 7.50 10.31
CA LEU A 19 14.48 7.93 10.99
C LEU A 19 14.17 8.81 12.20
N ASP A 20 13.09 9.60 12.11
CA ASP A 20 12.61 10.49 13.16
C ASP A 20 12.14 9.77 14.42
N THR A 21 12.02 10.54 15.50
CA THR A 21 11.42 10.13 16.76
C THR A 21 10.32 11.09 17.18
N PRO A 22 9.41 10.71 18.09
CA PRO A 22 8.41 11.65 18.62
C PRO A 22 9.00 12.92 19.25
N GLU A 23 10.29 12.91 19.61
CA GLU A 23 11.06 14.07 20.07
C GLU A 23 11.51 14.97 18.92
N SER A 24 12.04 14.40 17.83
CA SER A 24 12.47 15.19 16.65
C SER A 24 11.30 15.62 15.76
N ALA A 25 10.22 14.84 15.77
CA ALA A 25 9.02 14.99 14.95
C ALA A 25 7.76 14.84 15.83
N PRO A 26 7.28 15.92 16.46
CA PRO A 26 6.14 15.86 17.39
C PRO A 26 4.82 15.35 16.79
N TYR A 27 4.68 15.38 15.46
CA TYR A 27 3.52 14.82 14.75
C TYR A 27 3.45 13.28 14.85
N LEU A 28 4.55 12.61 15.22
CA LEU A 28 4.59 11.16 15.48
C LEU A 28 4.08 10.78 16.88
N LYS A 29 3.75 11.75 17.74
CA LYS A 29 3.16 11.45 19.06
C LYS A 29 1.76 10.87 18.88
N LYS A 30 1.34 10.07 19.86
CA LYS A 30 -0.02 9.51 19.92
C LYS A 30 -1.07 10.62 19.81
N ASP A 31 -2.22 10.24 19.26
CA ASP A 31 -3.40 11.09 19.10
C ASP A 31 -3.18 12.32 18.20
N ARG A 32 -2.17 12.25 17.32
CA ARG A 32 -1.93 13.22 16.25
C ARG A 32 -2.35 12.65 14.91
N SER A 33 -3.06 13.46 14.13
CA SER A 33 -3.38 13.12 12.74
C SER A 33 -2.14 13.24 11.87
N VAL A 34 -1.96 12.26 10.99
CA VAL A 34 -0.91 12.23 9.99
C VAL A 34 -1.48 11.78 8.66
N LYS A 35 -0.83 12.16 7.57
CA LYS A 35 -1.05 11.62 6.23
C LYS A 35 -0.14 10.41 6.05
N VAL A 36 -0.72 9.32 5.56
CA VAL A 36 0.01 8.12 5.13
C VAL A 36 0.19 8.23 3.62
N LEU A 37 1.42 8.20 3.15
CA LEU A 37 1.78 8.37 1.75
C LEU A 37 2.71 7.23 1.32
N PHE A 38 2.55 6.77 0.08
CA PHE A 38 3.48 5.85 -0.58
C PHE A 38 3.36 6.04 -2.09
N LYS A 39 4.42 5.69 -2.83
CA LYS A 39 4.43 5.78 -4.30
C LYS A 39 3.69 4.59 -4.90
N GLU A 40 3.04 4.79 -6.05
CA GLU A 40 2.30 3.76 -6.78
C GLU A 40 3.17 2.56 -7.21
N MET A 41 4.46 2.81 -7.41
CA MET A 41 5.45 1.78 -7.78
C MET A 41 5.90 0.90 -6.60
N GLU A 42 5.65 1.33 -5.36
CA GLU A 42 6.00 0.56 -4.15
C GLU A 42 4.82 -0.32 -3.69
N VAL A 43 3.74 -0.36 -4.47
CA VAL A 43 2.58 -1.20 -4.21
C VAL A 43 2.76 -2.56 -4.87
N ALA A 44 3.01 -3.57 -4.05
CA ALA A 44 2.95 -4.97 -4.47
C ALA A 44 1.50 -5.45 -4.50
N VAL A 45 1.19 -6.37 -5.42
CA VAL A 45 -0.16 -6.93 -5.60
C VAL A 45 -0.09 -8.45 -5.62
N THR A 46 -1.05 -9.11 -4.97
CA THR A 46 -1.24 -10.56 -5.04
C THR A 46 -2.71 -10.92 -5.15
N THR A 47 -3.02 -12.05 -5.79
CA THR A 47 -4.37 -12.63 -5.86
C THR A 47 -4.63 -13.62 -4.74
N GLN A 48 -3.60 -14.00 -3.98
CA GLN A 48 -3.70 -14.92 -2.85
C GLN A 48 -3.97 -14.15 -1.56
N LYS A 49 -4.77 -14.75 -0.67
CA LYS A 49 -5.13 -14.12 0.62
C LYS A 49 -4.03 -14.27 1.66
N ASP A 50 -3.39 -15.44 1.69
CA ASP A 50 -2.37 -15.80 2.68
C ASP A 50 -1.02 -15.97 1.97
N LEU A 51 -0.08 -15.06 2.23
CA LEU A 51 1.30 -15.13 1.76
C LEU A 51 2.27 -14.96 2.92
N ASP A 52 3.16 -15.93 3.10
CA ASP A 52 4.33 -15.84 3.96
C ASP A 52 5.43 -15.01 3.26
N ILE A 53 5.35 -13.70 3.40
CA ILE A 53 6.32 -12.73 2.85
C ILE A 53 6.52 -11.57 3.83
N SER A 54 7.69 -10.94 3.74
CA SER A 54 8.09 -9.79 4.57
C SER A 54 7.50 -8.45 4.10
N ILE A 55 6.18 -8.40 3.92
CA ILE A 55 5.41 -7.18 3.65
C ILE A 55 4.21 -7.13 4.59
N GLU A 56 4.19 -6.15 5.49
CA GLU A 56 3.30 -6.09 6.65
C GLU A 56 2.01 -5.33 6.36
N ASN A 57 2.09 -4.22 5.64
CA ASN A 57 0.92 -3.41 5.31
C ASN A 57 0.16 -4.11 4.19
N ARG A 58 -1.07 -4.55 4.48
CA ARG A 58 -1.90 -5.33 3.55
C ARG A 58 -3.33 -4.86 3.57
N ILE A 59 -3.88 -4.61 2.38
CA ILE A 59 -5.28 -4.15 2.24
C ILE A 59 -5.95 -4.90 1.09
N ALA A 60 -7.09 -5.50 1.39
CA ALA A 60 -7.90 -6.13 0.36
C ALA A 60 -8.52 -5.06 -0.53
N GLY A 61 -8.54 -5.34 -1.83
CA GLY A 61 -9.11 -4.46 -2.83
C GLY A 61 -9.68 -5.23 -4.02
N LYS A 62 -10.34 -4.48 -4.90
CA LYS A 62 -10.88 -5.00 -6.15
C LYS A 62 -10.37 -4.14 -7.31
N ILE A 63 -9.80 -4.77 -8.31
CA ILE A 63 -9.36 -4.07 -9.52
C ILE A 63 -10.59 -3.51 -10.23
N VAL A 64 -10.59 -2.21 -10.51
CA VAL A 64 -11.66 -1.52 -11.24
C VAL A 64 -11.24 -1.08 -12.63
N ASP A 65 -9.93 -0.96 -12.89
CA ASP A 65 -9.38 -0.65 -14.22
C ASP A 65 -7.95 -1.19 -14.35
N VAL A 66 -7.57 -1.55 -15.58
CA VAL A 66 -6.25 -2.08 -15.95
C VAL A 66 -5.78 -1.42 -17.24
N GLU A 67 -4.84 -0.50 -17.12
CA GLU A 67 -4.18 0.13 -18.25
C GLU A 67 -2.87 -0.63 -18.56
N LYS A 68 -2.89 -1.45 -19.62
CA LYS A 68 -1.73 -2.27 -20.01
C LYS A 68 -0.78 -1.50 -20.92
N GLY A 69 0.41 -1.16 -20.42
CA GLY A 69 1.51 -0.64 -21.24
C GLY A 69 2.47 -1.74 -21.71
N VAL A 70 3.53 -1.34 -22.43
CA VAL A 70 4.54 -2.29 -22.96
C VAL A 70 5.37 -2.91 -21.84
N LEU A 71 5.90 -2.10 -20.93
CA LEU A 71 6.76 -2.55 -19.83
C LEU A 71 6.04 -2.53 -18.48
N LEU A 72 5.21 -1.53 -18.27
CA LEU A 72 4.47 -1.30 -17.03
C LEU A 72 2.97 -1.30 -17.31
N SER A 73 2.22 -1.83 -16.37
CA SER A 73 0.76 -1.75 -16.34
C SER A 73 0.35 -0.96 -15.10
N ARG A 74 -0.70 -0.17 -15.25
CA ARG A 74 -1.31 0.59 -14.16
C ARG A 74 -2.61 -0.09 -13.78
N LEU A 75 -2.76 -0.37 -12.49
CA LEU A 75 -3.98 -0.89 -11.90
C LEU A 75 -4.63 0.20 -11.08
N THR A 76 -5.93 0.35 -11.26
CA THR A 76 -6.76 1.13 -10.37
C THR A 76 -7.53 0.17 -9.49
N ILE A 77 -7.36 0.27 -8.17
CA ILE A 77 -7.85 -0.71 -7.19
C ILE A 77 -8.72 0.01 -6.16
N GLU A 78 -9.98 -0.39 -6.07
CA GLU A 78 -10.89 0.10 -5.04
C GLU A 78 -10.64 -0.64 -3.74
N THR A 79 -10.43 0.08 -2.64
CA THR A 79 -10.21 -0.49 -1.30
C THR A 79 -11.09 0.20 -0.26
N LYS A 80 -11.12 -0.33 0.97
CA LYS A 80 -11.85 0.33 2.07
C LYS A 80 -11.32 1.72 2.43
N ILE A 81 -10.06 2.03 2.12
CA ILE A 81 -9.46 3.35 2.38
C ILE A 81 -9.49 4.27 1.15
N GLY A 82 -10.31 3.92 0.16
CA GLY A 82 -10.40 4.61 -1.12
C GLY A 82 -9.58 3.93 -2.22
N GLN A 83 -9.41 4.66 -3.31
CA GLN A 83 -8.75 4.16 -4.51
C GLN A 83 -7.23 4.19 -4.37
N ILE A 84 -6.59 3.07 -4.71
CA ILE A 84 -5.14 2.91 -4.76
C ILE A 84 -4.74 2.63 -6.19
N ILE A 85 -3.66 3.29 -6.62
CA ILE A 85 -3.00 3.02 -7.89
C ILE A 85 -1.77 2.16 -7.61
N ALA A 86 -1.65 1.07 -8.37
CA ALA A 86 -0.44 0.24 -8.38
C ALA A 86 0.16 0.23 -9.78
N ILE A 87 1.46 0.44 -9.88
CA ILE A 87 2.21 0.29 -11.13
C ILE A 87 3.16 -0.89 -10.97
N LEU A 88 3.00 -1.88 -11.84
CA LEU A 88 3.78 -3.11 -11.83
C LEU A 88 4.19 -3.50 -13.25
N SER A 89 5.11 -4.45 -13.39
CA SER A 89 5.51 -4.91 -14.71
C SER A 89 4.34 -5.54 -15.47
N THR A 90 4.22 -5.24 -16.76
CA THR A 90 3.24 -5.87 -17.65
C THR A 90 3.43 -7.39 -17.70
N LEU A 91 4.66 -7.86 -17.54
CA LEU A 91 4.98 -9.29 -17.42
C LEU A 91 4.28 -9.91 -16.20
N SER A 92 4.45 -9.33 -15.02
CA SER A 92 3.82 -9.81 -13.77
C SER A 92 2.30 -9.74 -13.85
N ALA A 93 1.74 -8.63 -14.33
CA ALA A 93 0.30 -8.48 -14.50
C ALA A 93 -0.27 -9.57 -15.44
N GLY A 94 0.44 -9.88 -16.53
CA GLY A 94 0.08 -10.95 -17.45
C GLY A 94 0.20 -12.35 -16.85
N GLN A 95 1.31 -12.65 -16.15
CA GLN A 95 1.54 -13.94 -15.49
C GLN A 95 0.50 -14.24 -14.41
N MET A 96 0.06 -13.20 -13.69
CA MET A 96 -0.98 -13.30 -12.67
C MET A 96 -2.40 -13.26 -13.25
N GLY A 97 -2.55 -12.97 -14.55
CA GLY A 97 -3.84 -12.83 -15.21
C GLY A 97 -4.69 -11.70 -14.65
N LEU A 98 -4.09 -10.60 -14.18
CA LEU A 98 -4.81 -9.50 -13.55
C LEU A 98 -5.78 -8.83 -14.54
N ALA A 99 -7.03 -8.70 -14.11
CA ALA A 99 -8.11 -8.13 -14.88
C ALA A 99 -9.08 -7.39 -13.95
N GLU A 100 -9.91 -6.53 -14.54
CA GLU A 100 -11.00 -5.88 -13.82
C GLU A 100 -11.86 -6.89 -13.06
N LYS A 101 -12.43 -6.41 -11.95
CA LYS A 101 -13.31 -7.12 -11.03
C LYS A 101 -12.64 -8.22 -10.20
N MET A 102 -11.35 -8.51 -10.41
CA MET A 102 -10.61 -9.44 -9.56
C MET A 102 -10.39 -8.85 -8.17
N ASN A 103 -10.56 -9.70 -7.16
CA ASN A 103 -10.14 -9.40 -5.80
C ASN A 103 -8.63 -9.60 -5.67
N VAL A 104 -7.96 -8.64 -5.06
CA VAL A 104 -6.52 -8.66 -4.84
C VAL A 104 -6.20 -8.17 -3.43
N MET A 105 -4.99 -8.44 -2.98
CA MET A 105 -4.39 -7.82 -1.81
C MET A 105 -3.29 -6.87 -2.30
N ILE A 106 -3.38 -5.60 -1.93
CA ILE A 106 -2.30 -4.63 -2.11
C ILE A 106 -1.43 -4.63 -0.87
N MET A 107 -0.12 -4.48 -1.07
CA MET A 107 0.85 -4.57 0.01
C MET A 107 1.97 -3.56 -0.19
N VAL A 108 2.42 -2.92 0.90
CA VAL A 108 3.51 -1.93 0.86
C VAL A 108 4.44 -2.21 2.03
N LYS A 109 5.75 -2.27 1.80
CA LYS A 109 6.69 -2.48 2.91
C LYS A 109 6.68 -1.29 3.85
N MET A 110 6.86 -1.53 5.14
CA MET A 110 6.87 -0.45 6.14
C MET A 110 7.91 0.64 5.89
N ASN A 111 9.01 0.34 5.18
CA ASN A 111 10.05 1.30 4.85
C ASN A 111 9.73 2.18 3.62
N GLU A 112 8.65 1.89 2.90
CA GLU A 112 8.16 2.70 1.77
C GLU A 112 6.94 3.56 2.14
N ILE A 113 6.47 3.45 3.40
CA ILE A 113 5.42 4.32 3.94
C ILE A 113 6.04 5.59 4.51
N ILE A 114 5.60 6.74 3.99
CA ILE A 114 5.94 8.08 4.47
C ILE A 114 4.80 8.57 5.35
N LEU A 115 5.15 9.13 6.52
CA LEU A 115 4.21 9.88 7.36
C LEU A 115 4.50 11.37 7.24
N ALA A 116 3.46 12.16 7.04
CA ALA A 116 3.55 13.62 6.97
C ALA A 116 2.46 14.27 7.86
N PRO A 117 2.69 15.47 8.40
CA PRO A 117 1.67 16.23 9.11
C PRO A 117 0.52 16.72 8.20
#